data_AF-A0A1B8CKJ4-F1
#
_entry.id   AF-A0A1B8CKJ4-F1
#
_cell.length_a   1.000
_cell.length_b   1.000
_cell.length_c   1.000
_cell.angle_alpha   90.00
_cell.angle_beta   90.00
_cell.angle_gamma   90.00
#
_symmetry.space_group_name_H-M   'P 1'
#
loop_
_entity.id
_entity.type
_entity.pdbx_description
1 polymer ?
#
loop_
_entity_poly.entity_id
_entity_poly.type
_entity_poly.pdbx_seq_one_letter_code
_entity_poly.pdbx_strand_id
1 'polypeptide(L)'
;MPPALDGLPNEIISSIFAHLHGEQATLAAICRVSRYFGSIATQTLYRVIQQHEDAPHDTRRTPLLLRTLLSNPALGSQVIEVQLRMPGYVREDVGCFSEDEWVLVGGLISRLYETGLFTEDLFASNILHTTDRRDGAGSEETWNNNVRDGQWDAVFSLMLYCCPRLEKLRGFQWDRWNGIGPTYPGFYFFSFFMSGVALSKAPGRLHPQNPDPVPILPHYRHSHLSLKTESPGRPILLQSLIPFLYSSVIELVGVDPKIEAGVTERHRLWGNLQFFFRKLVIKQSMVSADSLRYLLDSCEVLEVLILEYGIQDKKYDMFGNMRMMVYDKGPLPKSLLRSKKTLTRLELARGFYTLYYQKYSHIDQTLGSLKDFEALTHLTVKLEFLIWHGKHSKDSILCDIMPRSLEFLSIATEDILASADLQLFVDTVSRKETSLLRNMQHFEELVLKKEGCVPNLRHLVLDGIQRETADSSSLAILKRACATYNVQLSIVLHHGYYMAPGEPAMSSERVNF
;
A
#
# COMPACT_ATOMS: atom_id res chain seq x y z
N MET A 1 15.11 10.46 -48.31
CA MET A 1 15.62 10.80 -46.96
C MET A 1 14.54 10.40 -45.96
N PRO A 2 14.88 9.74 -44.84
CA PRO A 2 13.91 9.52 -43.77
C PRO A 2 13.38 10.89 -43.29
N PRO A 3 12.09 11.01 -42.93
CA PRO A 3 11.56 12.26 -42.42
C PRO A 3 12.34 12.65 -41.17
N ALA A 4 12.85 13.88 -41.15
CA ALA A 4 13.48 14.45 -39.97
C ALA A 4 12.41 14.58 -38.86
N LEU A 5 12.83 14.42 -37.60
CA LEU A 5 11.94 14.31 -36.45
C LEU A 5 11.00 15.53 -36.29
N ASP A 6 11.43 16.69 -36.79
CA ASP A 6 10.70 17.97 -36.83
C ASP A 6 9.56 18.02 -37.85
N GLY A 7 9.56 17.11 -38.83
CA GLY A 7 8.47 16.97 -39.81
C GLY A 7 7.30 16.09 -39.34
N LEU A 8 7.37 15.53 -38.12
CA LEU A 8 6.33 14.67 -37.57
C LEU A 8 5.26 15.48 -36.80
N PRO A 9 4.00 15.01 -36.77
CA PRO A 9 2.96 15.57 -35.89
C PRO A 9 3.39 15.54 -34.41
N ASN A 10 2.94 16.54 -33.65
CA ASN A 10 3.24 16.69 -32.22
C ASN A 10 2.87 15.45 -31.41
N GLU A 11 1.78 14.78 -31.75
CA GLU A 11 1.29 13.57 -31.09
C GLU A 11 2.29 12.41 -31.26
N ILE A 12 2.90 12.29 -32.44
CA ILE A 12 3.91 11.28 -32.73
C ILE A 12 5.21 11.61 -32.00
N ILE A 13 5.66 12.86 -32.04
CA ILE A 13 6.86 13.30 -31.30
C ILE A 13 6.68 13.11 -29.79
N SER A 14 5.52 13.49 -29.25
CA SER A 14 5.19 13.30 -27.83
C SER A 14 5.14 11.82 -27.46
N SER A 15 4.61 10.95 -28.33
CA SER A 15 4.64 9.51 -28.13
C SER A 15 6.07 8.99 -28.10
N ILE A 16 6.93 9.42 -29.04
CA ILE A 16 8.36 9.05 -29.05
C ILE A 16 9.04 9.49 -27.74
N PHE A 17 8.84 10.72 -27.29
CA PHE A 17 9.44 11.19 -26.03
C PHE A 17 8.88 10.46 -24.81
N ALA A 18 7.63 10.01 -24.84
CA ALA A 18 7.07 9.18 -23.76
C ALA A 18 7.78 7.82 -23.63
N HIS A 19 8.37 7.28 -24.70
CA HIS A 19 9.19 6.06 -24.64
C HIS A 19 10.56 6.30 -23.98
N LEU A 20 11.01 7.54 -23.86
CA LEU A 20 12.24 7.91 -23.12
C LEU A 20 11.99 8.01 -21.60
N HIS A 21 10.93 7.39 -21.09
CA HIS A 21 10.63 7.37 -19.66
C HIS A 21 11.77 6.69 -18.88
N GLY A 22 12.41 7.46 -17.98
CA GLY A 22 13.60 7.01 -17.24
C GLY A 22 14.93 7.57 -17.78
N GLU A 23 14.94 8.15 -18.99
CA GLU A 23 16.10 8.83 -19.56
C GLU A 23 16.01 10.36 -19.40
N GLN A 24 15.97 10.84 -18.15
CA GLN A 24 15.81 12.26 -17.88
C GLN A 24 16.94 13.12 -18.47
N ALA A 25 18.17 12.60 -18.54
CA ALA A 25 19.29 13.30 -19.16
C ALA A 25 19.07 13.53 -20.67
N THR A 26 18.54 12.51 -21.38
CA THR A 26 18.19 12.59 -22.80
C THR A 26 17.07 13.60 -23.02
N LEU A 27 16.01 13.55 -22.21
CA LEU A 27 14.90 14.52 -22.29
C LEU A 27 15.36 15.96 -21.99
N ALA A 28 16.22 16.15 -21.00
CA ALA A 28 16.79 17.45 -20.68
C ALA A 28 17.69 17.97 -21.82
N ALA A 29 18.47 17.10 -22.45
CA ALA A 29 19.27 17.45 -23.62
C ALA A 29 18.38 17.87 -24.81
N ILE A 30 17.31 17.12 -25.10
CA ILE A 30 16.32 17.46 -26.14
C ILE A 30 15.74 18.87 -25.91
N CYS A 31 15.40 19.20 -24.66
CA CYS A 31 14.89 20.54 -24.31
C CYS A 31 15.88 21.67 -24.58
N ARG A 32 17.20 21.39 -24.55
CA ARG A 32 18.26 22.36 -24.81
C ARG A 32 18.58 22.51 -26.30
N VAL A 33 18.39 21.45 -27.09
CA VAL A 33 18.75 21.42 -28.52
C VAL A 33 17.76 22.21 -29.38
N SER A 34 16.47 22.22 -29.05
CA SER A 34 15.45 22.93 -29.82
C SER A 34 14.35 23.47 -28.91
N ARG A 35 13.96 24.74 -29.12
CA ARG A 35 12.82 25.34 -28.40
C ARG A 35 11.50 24.61 -28.71
N TYR A 36 11.33 24.13 -29.94
CA TYR A 36 10.15 23.39 -30.37
C TYR A 36 10.09 22.00 -29.72
N PHE A 37 11.18 21.23 -29.74
CA PHE A 37 11.20 19.96 -29.03
C PHE A 37 11.15 20.15 -27.52
N GLY A 38 11.71 21.24 -27.01
CA GLY A 38 11.60 21.61 -25.61
C GLY A 38 10.16 21.84 -25.17
N SER A 39 9.34 22.55 -25.94
CA SER A 39 7.93 22.77 -25.56
C SER A 39 7.12 21.47 -25.50
N ILE A 40 7.48 20.46 -26.29
CA ILE A 40 6.86 19.13 -26.30
C ILE A 40 7.43 18.24 -25.17
N ALA A 41 8.76 18.21 -25.02
CA ALA A 41 9.45 17.32 -24.10
C ALA A 41 9.34 17.76 -22.63
N THR A 42 9.13 19.05 -22.35
CA THR A 42 9.02 19.60 -20.98
C THR A 42 7.94 18.88 -20.18
N GLN A 43 6.77 18.63 -20.78
CA GLN A 43 5.70 17.89 -20.11
C GLN A 43 6.15 16.49 -19.68
N THR A 44 6.82 15.75 -20.55
CA THR A 44 7.33 14.41 -20.24
C THR A 44 8.46 14.45 -19.21
N LEU A 45 9.33 15.45 -19.28
CA LEU A 45 10.45 15.65 -18.36
C LEU A 45 9.98 15.88 -16.92
N TYR A 46 8.99 16.74 -16.71
CA TYR A 46 8.48 17.09 -15.37
C TYR A 46 7.36 16.17 -14.87
N ARG A 47 6.81 15.30 -15.72
CA ARG A 47 5.70 14.40 -15.36
C ARG A 47 6.01 13.55 -14.12
N VAL A 48 7.23 13.03 -14.05
CA VAL A 48 7.71 12.21 -12.93
C VAL A 48 9.02 12.79 -12.44
N ILE A 49 9.03 13.26 -11.20
CA ILE A 49 10.22 13.81 -10.56
C ILE A 49 10.90 12.69 -9.77
N GLN A 50 12.18 12.46 -10.04
CA GLN A 50 12.99 11.50 -9.30
C GLN A 50 14.00 12.25 -8.45
N GLN A 51 13.84 12.19 -7.14
CA GLN A 51 14.81 12.75 -6.21
C GLN A 51 16.03 11.84 -6.14
N HIS A 52 17.18 12.43 -6.41
CA HIS A 52 18.49 11.79 -6.32
C HIS A 52 19.48 12.80 -5.74
N GLU A 53 20.30 12.37 -4.79
CA GLU A 53 21.40 13.16 -4.25
C GLU A 53 22.71 12.55 -4.74
N ASP A 54 23.26 13.06 -5.84
CA ASP A 54 24.62 12.70 -6.30
C ASP A 54 25.65 13.80 -5.98
N ALA A 55 25.25 15.09 -6.03
CA ALA A 55 26.15 16.22 -5.85
C ALA A 55 25.40 17.52 -5.45
N PRO A 56 26.09 18.53 -4.86
CA PRO A 56 25.47 19.78 -4.41
C PRO A 56 24.73 20.58 -5.50
N HIS A 57 25.14 20.44 -6.77
CA HIS A 57 24.55 21.15 -7.91
C HIS A 57 23.62 20.29 -8.76
N ASP A 58 23.24 19.10 -8.29
CA ASP A 58 22.31 18.25 -9.03
C ASP A 58 20.94 18.92 -9.10
N THR A 59 20.46 19.21 -10.31
CA THR A 59 19.15 19.85 -10.56
C THR A 59 17.98 19.03 -10.03
N ARG A 60 18.19 17.76 -9.71
CA ARG A 60 17.21 16.86 -9.09
C ARG A 60 17.12 17.03 -7.56
N ARG A 61 17.97 17.87 -6.96
CA ARG A 61 17.85 18.28 -5.56
C ARG A 61 16.62 19.13 -5.36
N THR A 62 16.02 18.95 -4.19
CA THR A 62 14.72 19.56 -3.93
C THR A 62 14.76 21.07 -3.77
N PRO A 63 15.76 21.71 -3.13
CA PRO A 63 15.86 23.17 -3.12
C PRO A 63 15.90 23.77 -4.54
N LEU A 64 16.69 23.18 -5.44
CA LEU A 64 16.81 23.65 -6.83
C LEU A 64 15.52 23.46 -7.63
N LEU A 65 14.82 22.35 -7.40
CA LEU A 65 13.52 22.11 -7.98
C LEU A 65 12.47 23.08 -7.43
N LEU A 66 12.41 23.29 -6.12
CA LEU A 66 11.53 24.28 -5.49
C LEU A 66 11.77 25.67 -6.09
N ARG A 67 13.03 26.10 -6.19
CA ARG A 67 13.41 27.35 -6.86
C ARG A 67 12.88 27.44 -8.29
N THR A 68 13.03 26.37 -9.05
CA THR A 68 12.53 26.28 -10.44
C THR A 68 11.01 26.40 -10.51
N LEU A 69 10.29 25.74 -9.61
CA LEU A 69 8.82 25.77 -9.55
C LEU A 69 8.29 27.13 -9.08
N LEU A 70 8.98 27.80 -8.16
CA LEU A 70 8.65 29.16 -7.72
C LEU A 70 8.78 30.16 -8.88
N SER A 71 9.87 30.06 -9.65
CA SER A 71 10.11 30.92 -10.80
C SER A 71 9.22 30.60 -12.01
N ASN A 72 8.74 29.35 -12.12
CA ASN A 72 7.84 28.93 -13.19
C ASN A 72 6.75 27.98 -12.69
N PRO A 73 5.65 28.52 -12.11
CA PRO A 73 4.57 27.72 -11.54
C PRO A 73 3.86 26.79 -12.54
N ALA A 74 3.90 27.11 -13.84
CA ALA A 74 3.29 26.30 -14.88
C ALA A 74 3.92 24.90 -14.98
N LEU A 75 5.20 24.75 -14.59
CA LEU A 75 5.87 23.46 -14.55
C LEU A 75 5.29 22.54 -13.47
N GLY A 76 4.89 23.08 -12.33
CA GLY A 76 4.27 22.32 -11.25
C GLY A 76 2.95 21.64 -11.66
N SER A 77 2.24 22.25 -12.61
CA SER A 77 1.03 21.66 -13.20
C SER A 77 1.31 20.48 -14.13
N GLN A 78 2.56 20.15 -14.42
CA GLN A 78 2.94 18.99 -15.23
C GLN A 78 3.29 17.78 -14.37
N VAL A 79 3.58 17.99 -13.08
CA VAL A 79 4.02 16.96 -12.14
C VAL A 79 2.85 16.10 -11.69
N ILE A 80 2.92 14.80 -11.96
CA ILE A 80 1.88 13.81 -11.59
C ILE A 80 2.40 12.83 -10.54
N GLU A 81 3.70 12.52 -10.56
CA GLU A 81 4.34 11.60 -9.62
C GLU A 81 5.66 12.18 -9.10
N VAL A 82 5.88 12.04 -7.80
CA VAL A 82 7.19 12.30 -7.17
C VAL A 82 7.71 11.00 -6.59
N GLN A 83 8.89 10.61 -7.04
CA GLN A 83 9.65 9.47 -6.57
C GLN A 83 10.74 9.96 -5.63
N LEU A 84 10.72 9.48 -4.40
CA LEU A 84 11.65 9.89 -3.36
C LEU A 84 12.40 8.69 -2.78
N ARG A 85 13.64 8.94 -2.41
CA ARG A 85 14.45 8.02 -1.60
C ARG A 85 14.53 8.59 -0.19
N MET A 86 14.84 7.75 0.78
CA MET A 86 15.15 8.24 2.12
C MET A 86 16.30 9.27 2.00
N PRO A 87 16.17 10.48 2.56
CA PRO A 87 17.20 11.50 2.49
C PRO A 87 18.50 10.99 3.14
N GLY A 88 19.65 11.30 2.52
CA GLY A 88 20.95 10.98 3.11
C GLY A 88 21.32 11.91 4.26
N TYR A 89 20.79 13.14 4.24
CA TYR A 89 21.07 14.20 5.22
C TYR A 89 19.77 14.79 5.77
N VAL A 90 19.81 15.23 7.03
CA VAL A 90 18.68 15.90 7.68
C VAL A 90 18.44 17.31 7.09
N ARG A 91 19.51 17.93 6.60
CA ARG A 91 19.50 19.27 6.03
C ARG A 91 19.98 19.26 4.59
N GLU A 92 19.19 19.90 3.74
CA GLU A 92 19.55 20.30 2.40
C GLU A 92 20.41 21.56 2.42
N ASP A 93 21.16 21.74 1.33
CA ASP A 93 21.87 22.98 1.08
C ASP A 93 20.95 23.91 0.29
N VAL A 94 20.50 24.94 0.99
CA VAL A 94 19.59 25.98 0.51
C VAL A 94 20.34 27.26 0.09
N GLY A 95 21.67 27.21 -0.04
CA GLY A 95 22.49 28.31 -0.54
C GLY A 95 22.22 28.68 -2.01
N CYS A 96 21.35 27.93 -2.69
CA CYS A 96 20.95 28.20 -4.06
C CYS A 96 19.86 29.28 -4.22
N PHE A 97 19.24 29.73 -3.12
CA PHE A 97 18.22 30.78 -3.14
C PHE A 97 18.83 32.18 -3.00
N SER A 98 18.40 33.10 -3.85
CA SER A 98 18.67 34.55 -3.69
C SER A 98 17.72 35.20 -2.68
N GLU A 99 18.01 36.43 -2.26
CA GLU A 99 17.11 37.19 -1.37
C GLU A 99 15.70 37.36 -1.96
N ASP A 100 15.59 37.62 -3.26
CA ASP A 100 14.30 37.72 -3.95
C ASP A 100 13.54 36.39 -3.94
N GLU A 101 14.25 35.27 -4.11
CA GLU A 101 13.66 33.94 -4.05
C GLU A 101 13.22 33.58 -2.62
N TRP A 102 13.93 34.05 -1.60
CA TRP A 102 13.49 33.92 -0.20
C TRP A 102 12.19 34.66 0.09
N VAL A 103 11.94 35.80 -0.57
CA VAL A 103 10.63 36.49 -0.50
C VAL A 103 9.53 35.61 -1.10
N LEU A 104 9.80 34.95 -2.23
CA LEU A 104 8.84 34.02 -2.86
C LEU A 104 8.56 32.79 -1.98
N VAL A 105 9.59 32.24 -1.33
CA VAL A 105 9.46 31.14 -0.36
C VAL A 105 8.59 31.58 0.82
N GLY A 106 8.86 32.75 1.41
CA GLY A 106 8.05 33.30 2.50
C GLY A 106 6.59 33.46 2.10
N GLY A 107 6.33 34.04 0.93
CA GLY A 107 4.96 34.18 0.40
C GLY A 107 4.27 32.84 0.12
N LEU A 108 5.00 31.77 -0.23
CA LEU A 108 4.44 30.43 -0.39
C LEU A 108 4.04 29.83 0.97
N ILE A 109 4.85 30.04 2.01
CA ILE A 109 4.55 29.61 3.38
C ILE A 109 3.31 30.36 3.90
N SER A 110 3.23 31.69 3.74
CA SER A 110 2.04 32.45 4.17
C SER A 110 0.77 31.93 3.50
N ARG A 111 0.80 31.66 2.19
CA ARG A 111 -0.33 31.03 1.47
C ARG A 111 -0.70 29.65 1.99
N LEU A 112 0.26 28.88 2.51
CA LEU A 112 -0.02 27.59 3.13
C LEU A 112 -0.80 27.79 4.43
N TYR A 113 -0.38 28.73 5.27
CA TYR A 113 -1.07 29.05 6.54
C TYR A 113 -2.43 29.72 6.34
N GLU A 114 -2.60 30.52 5.29
CA GLU A 114 -3.89 31.11 4.87
C GLU A 114 -4.99 30.06 4.59
N THR A 115 -4.63 28.79 4.38
CA THR A 115 -5.62 27.71 4.22
C THR A 115 -6.42 27.41 5.48
N GLY A 116 -5.96 27.86 6.66
CA GLY A 116 -6.60 27.58 7.95
C GLY A 116 -6.39 26.14 8.46
N LEU A 117 -5.59 25.34 7.75
CA LEU A 117 -5.33 23.93 8.06
C LEU A 117 -3.99 23.69 8.79
N PHE A 118 -3.21 24.74 8.99
CA PHE A 118 -1.91 24.69 9.65
C PHE A 118 -1.94 25.50 10.93
N THR A 119 -2.30 24.81 12.02
CA THR A 119 -2.36 25.39 13.37
C THR A 119 -1.44 24.64 14.32
N GLU A 120 -1.04 25.28 15.40
CA GLU A 120 -0.21 24.63 16.44
C GLU A 120 -0.92 23.44 17.09
N ASP A 121 -2.24 23.52 17.26
CA ASP A 121 -3.05 22.42 17.79
C ASP A 121 -3.02 21.21 16.85
N LEU A 122 -3.19 21.44 15.54
CA LEU A 122 -3.09 20.38 14.54
C LEU A 122 -1.67 19.81 14.50
N PHE A 123 -0.64 20.67 14.54
CA PHE A 123 0.75 20.22 14.61
C PHE A 123 0.98 19.29 15.82
N ALA A 124 0.55 19.72 17.01
CA ALA A 124 0.70 18.95 18.25
C ALA A 124 -0.09 17.63 18.24
N SER A 125 -1.24 17.57 17.54
CA SER A 125 -2.02 16.34 17.40
C SER A 125 -1.49 15.37 16.33
N ASN A 126 -0.78 15.90 15.32
CA ASN A 126 -0.36 15.13 14.15
C ASN A 126 1.05 14.55 14.27
N ILE A 127 1.84 15.08 15.22
CA ILE A 127 3.25 14.75 15.37
C ILE A 127 3.49 14.02 16.69
N LEU A 128 4.11 12.85 16.56
CA LEU A 128 4.71 12.08 17.65
C LEU A 128 5.85 12.87 18.31
N HIS A 129 5.55 13.75 19.26
CA HIS A 129 6.60 14.38 20.04
C HIS A 129 7.16 13.38 21.06
N THR A 130 8.46 13.09 20.94
CA THR A 130 9.26 12.56 22.04
C THR A 130 9.44 13.69 23.07
N THR A 131 8.52 13.75 24.03
CA THR A 131 8.66 14.39 25.36
C THR A 131 8.94 15.89 25.50
N ASP A 132 9.38 16.65 24.49
CA ASP A 132 9.58 18.10 24.59
C ASP A 132 8.64 18.88 23.68
N ARG A 133 7.56 19.40 24.28
CA ARG A 133 6.66 20.37 23.65
C ARG A 133 7.36 21.73 23.68
N ARG A 134 7.91 22.18 22.55
CA ARG A 134 8.37 23.57 22.40
C ARG A 134 7.21 24.41 21.89
N ASP A 135 6.87 25.48 22.60
CA ASP A 135 5.90 26.46 22.14
C ASP A 135 6.33 27.01 20.76
N GLY A 136 5.38 27.25 19.87
CA GLY A 136 5.66 27.76 18.52
C GLY A 136 6.02 26.72 17.47
N ALA A 137 6.18 25.43 17.79
CA ALA A 137 6.77 24.44 16.87
C ALA A 137 6.03 24.26 15.53
N GLY A 138 4.73 24.55 15.48
CA GLY A 138 3.90 24.49 14.27
C GLY A 138 3.58 25.84 13.62
N SER A 139 4.20 26.93 14.08
CA SER A 139 3.94 28.30 13.61
C SER A 139 4.55 28.61 12.25
N GLU A 140 4.00 29.61 11.55
CA GLU A 140 4.51 30.12 10.27
C GLU A 140 5.98 30.56 10.36
N GLU A 141 6.34 31.24 11.45
CA GLU A 141 7.72 31.64 11.73
C GLU A 141 8.66 30.43 11.85
N THR A 142 8.21 29.40 12.56
CA THR A 142 9.01 28.18 12.74
C THR A 142 9.16 27.44 11.43
N TRP A 143 8.13 27.35 10.58
CA TRP A 143 8.27 26.77 9.25
C TRP A 143 9.30 27.54 8.41
N ASN A 144 9.22 28.89 8.39
CA ASN A 144 10.18 29.75 7.70
C ASN A 144 11.62 29.50 8.16
N ASN A 145 11.86 29.45 9.47
CA ASN A 145 13.17 29.18 10.04
C ASN A 145 13.70 27.79 9.65
N ASN A 146 12.85 26.76 9.69
CA ASN A 146 13.25 25.40 9.31
C ASN A 146 13.60 25.29 7.82
N VAL A 147 12.89 26.00 6.93
CA VAL A 147 13.23 26.04 5.49
C VAL A 147 14.55 26.78 5.27
N ARG A 148 14.80 27.89 5.99
CA ARG A 148 16.09 28.63 5.95
C ARG A 148 17.26 27.81 6.50
N ASP A 149 17.01 26.98 7.50
CA ASP A 149 17.98 26.02 8.05
C ASP A 149 18.20 24.81 7.13
N GLY A 150 17.46 24.72 6.03
CA GLY A 150 17.52 23.64 5.07
C GLY A 150 16.90 22.33 5.54
N GLN A 151 16.01 22.34 6.53
CA GLN A 151 15.34 21.11 6.99
C GLN A 151 14.61 20.45 5.84
N TRP A 152 15.00 19.21 5.56
CA TRP A 152 14.62 18.54 4.33
C TRP A 152 13.11 18.43 4.14
N ASP A 153 12.42 17.93 5.16
CA ASP A 153 10.98 17.64 5.11
C ASP A 153 10.13 18.92 4.98
N ALA A 154 10.60 20.05 5.53
CA ALA A 154 9.99 21.37 5.35
C ALA A 154 10.15 21.89 3.90
N VAL A 155 11.36 21.83 3.34
CA VAL A 155 11.64 22.22 1.95
C VAL A 155 10.88 21.34 0.97
N PHE A 156 10.82 20.03 1.24
CA PHE A 156 10.09 19.07 0.42
C PHE A 156 8.61 19.36 0.34
N SER A 157 8.00 19.65 1.49
CA SER A 157 6.56 19.93 1.58
C SER A 157 6.18 21.16 0.74
N LEU A 158 7.02 22.19 0.71
CA LEU A 158 6.83 23.35 -0.17
C LEU A 158 6.96 23.00 -1.65
N MET A 159 7.93 22.15 -2.00
CA MET A 159 8.08 21.67 -3.38
C MET A 159 6.81 20.90 -3.83
N LEU A 160 6.29 20.02 -2.97
CA LEU A 160 5.04 19.33 -3.23
C LEU A 160 3.89 20.32 -3.40
N TYR A 161 3.78 21.33 -2.53
CA TYR A 161 2.71 22.34 -2.60
C TYR A 161 2.68 23.09 -3.94
N CYS A 162 3.83 23.28 -4.60
CA CYS A 162 3.91 23.83 -5.96
C CYS A 162 3.39 22.89 -7.06
N CYS A 163 3.01 21.64 -6.76
CA CYS A 163 2.60 20.62 -7.72
C CYS A 163 1.10 20.28 -7.61
N PRO A 164 0.18 21.14 -8.08
CA PRO A 164 -1.26 20.96 -7.85
C PRO A 164 -1.86 19.70 -8.48
N ARG A 165 -1.24 19.17 -9.55
CA ARG A 165 -1.68 17.95 -10.26
C ARG A 165 -1.01 16.67 -9.76
N LEU A 166 -0.27 16.75 -8.65
CA LEU A 166 0.35 15.57 -8.05
C LEU A 166 -0.71 14.55 -7.68
N GLU A 167 -0.59 13.33 -8.22
CA GLU A 167 -1.50 12.21 -7.91
C GLU A 167 -0.85 11.19 -6.98
N LYS A 168 0.47 11.02 -7.09
CA LYS A 168 1.19 9.88 -6.50
C LYS A 168 2.52 10.27 -5.88
N LEU A 169 2.77 9.74 -4.68
CA LEU A 169 4.07 9.71 -4.03
C LEU A 169 4.62 8.29 -4.03
N ARG A 170 5.89 8.13 -4.40
CA ARG A 170 6.54 6.82 -4.47
C ARG A 170 7.86 6.80 -3.70
N GLY A 171 7.92 6.07 -2.60
CA GLY A 171 9.16 5.83 -1.85
C GLY A 171 9.87 4.56 -2.33
N PHE A 172 11.16 4.67 -2.62
CA PHE A 172 12.03 3.52 -2.91
C PHE A 172 13.19 3.47 -1.93
N GLN A 173 13.62 2.26 -1.54
CA GLN A 173 14.73 2.07 -0.58
C GLN A 173 14.49 2.90 0.68
N TRP A 174 13.27 2.78 1.22
CA TRP A 174 12.80 3.54 2.37
C TRP A 174 13.43 3.09 3.71
N ASP A 175 14.59 2.44 3.63
CA ASP A 175 15.36 1.82 4.72
C ASP A 175 16.81 2.32 4.79
N ARG A 176 17.28 3.12 3.81
CA ARG A 176 18.69 3.43 3.54
C ARG A 176 19.43 4.28 4.59
N TRP A 177 18.99 4.28 5.84
CA TRP A 177 19.76 4.87 6.93
C TRP A 177 20.83 3.88 7.41
N ASN A 178 22.09 4.15 7.04
CA ASN A 178 23.25 3.35 7.44
C ASN A 178 23.65 3.50 8.92
N GLY A 179 22.83 4.16 9.75
CA GLY A 179 23.09 4.35 11.17
C GLY A 179 22.83 3.10 12.03
N ILE A 180 23.42 3.10 13.23
CA ILE A 180 23.14 2.14 14.29
C ILE A 180 21.86 2.61 15.02
N GLY A 181 20.75 1.91 14.80
CA GLY A 181 19.50 2.11 15.55
C GLY A 181 18.25 2.32 14.68
N PRO A 182 17.04 2.05 15.22
CA PRO A 182 15.78 2.37 14.55
C PRO A 182 15.67 3.89 14.49
N THR A 183 15.87 4.45 13.30
CA THR A 183 15.87 5.90 13.12
C THR A 183 14.44 6.33 12.83
N TYR A 184 13.95 7.30 13.61
CA TYR A 184 12.85 8.17 13.23
C TYR A 184 13.49 9.31 12.42
N PRO A 185 13.44 9.32 11.08
CA PRO A 185 13.75 10.54 10.36
C PRO A 185 12.66 11.52 10.80
N GLY A 186 13.06 12.72 11.23
CA GLY A 186 12.15 13.75 11.71
C GLY A 186 11.23 14.26 10.61
N PHE A 187 10.24 13.46 10.16
CA PHE A 187 9.25 13.82 9.14
C PHE A 187 8.14 14.69 9.72
N TYR A 188 8.51 15.63 10.58
CA TYR A 188 7.57 16.43 11.35
C TYR A 188 6.74 17.32 10.45
N PHE A 189 7.39 18.15 9.64
CA PHE A 189 6.74 19.06 8.71
C PHE A 189 6.07 18.31 7.57
N PHE A 190 6.67 17.20 7.12
CA PHE A 190 6.04 16.39 6.06
C PHE A 190 4.77 15.68 6.56
N SER A 191 4.77 15.13 7.78
CA SER A 191 3.56 14.54 8.38
C SER A 191 2.48 15.61 8.58
N PHE A 192 2.87 16.79 9.05
CA PHE A 192 1.95 17.91 9.25
C PHE A 192 1.34 18.38 7.93
N PHE A 193 2.17 18.55 6.89
CA PHE A 193 1.72 18.87 5.54
C PHE A 193 0.72 17.85 4.99
N MET A 194 1.04 16.57 5.07
CA MET A 194 0.17 15.52 4.53
C MET A 194 -1.13 15.37 5.33
N SER A 195 -1.12 15.68 6.63
CA SER A 195 -2.35 15.79 7.42
C SER A 195 -3.22 16.94 6.94
N GLY A 196 -2.65 18.12 6.71
CA GLY A 196 -3.36 19.26 6.10
C GLY A 196 -3.95 18.92 4.74
N VAL A 197 -3.21 18.21 3.89
CA VAL A 197 -3.70 17.69 2.60
C VAL A 197 -4.92 16.79 2.77
N ALA A 198 -4.89 15.86 3.72
CA ALA A 198 -6.01 14.96 3.97
C ALA A 198 -7.24 15.69 4.52
N LEU A 199 -7.03 16.61 5.47
CA LEU A 199 -8.09 17.43 6.06
C LEU A 199 -8.75 18.35 5.02
N SER A 200 -7.98 18.90 4.08
CA SER A 200 -8.52 19.73 2.98
C SER A 200 -9.51 18.98 2.08
N LYS A 201 -9.48 17.64 2.07
CA LYS A 201 -10.38 16.78 1.29
C LYS A 201 -11.54 16.20 2.12
N ALA A 202 -11.53 16.45 3.43
CA ALA A 202 -12.53 15.95 4.37
C ALA A 202 -13.04 17.08 5.29
N PRO A 203 -13.62 18.16 4.73
CA PRO A 203 -14.01 19.35 5.50
C PRO A 203 -15.04 19.04 6.59
N GLY A 204 -15.83 17.96 6.46
CA GLY A 204 -16.80 17.53 7.47
C GLY A 204 -16.20 17.08 8.81
N ARG A 205 -14.87 16.93 8.93
CA ARG A 205 -14.18 16.67 10.21
C ARG A 205 -13.59 17.93 10.85
N LEU A 206 -13.65 19.07 10.17
CA LEU A 206 -13.21 20.34 10.70
C LEU A 206 -14.42 21.10 11.27
N HIS A 207 -14.17 21.95 12.26
CA HIS A 207 -15.14 22.98 12.58
C HIS A 207 -15.36 23.86 11.35
N PRO A 208 -16.60 24.33 11.08
CA PRO A 208 -16.88 25.19 9.93
C PRO A 208 -15.92 26.39 9.94
N GLN A 209 -15.05 26.48 8.94
CA GLN A 209 -14.15 27.62 8.73
C GLN A 209 -14.77 28.54 7.67
N ASN A 210 -14.52 29.85 7.79
CA ASN A 210 -14.99 30.83 6.82
C ASN A 210 -13.81 31.75 6.48
N PRO A 211 -13.30 31.76 5.23
CA PRO A 211 -13.77 31.01 4.06
C PRO A 211 -13.51 29.49 4.15
N ASP A 212 -14.16 28.71 3.29
CA ASP A 212 -13.90 27.28 3.15
C ASP A 212 -12.41 27.03 2.82
N PRO A 213 -11.78 25.99 3.41
CA PRO A 213 -10.38 25.71 3.19
C PRO A 213 -10.08 25.41 1.72
N VAL A 214 -9.05 26.05 1.19
CA VAL A 214 -8.56 25.82 -0.18
C VAL A 214 -7.95 24.41 -0.26
N PRO A 215 -8.32 23.59 -1.27
CA PRO A 215 -7.81 22.23 -1.36
C PRO A 215 -6.30 22.20 -1.62
N ILE A 216 -5.58 21.45 -0.78
CA ILE A 216 -4.14 21.26 -0.90
C ILE A 216 -3.91 19.94 -1.63
N LEU A 217 -3.14 19.98 -2.73
CA LEU A 217 -2.90 18.82 -3.60
C LEU A 217 -4.20 18.08 -3.96
N PRO A 218 -5.16 18.72 -4.65
CA PRO A 218 -6.51 18.18 -4.86
C PRO A 218 -6.52 16.80 -5.52
N HIS A 219 -5.54 16.50 -6.37
CA HIS A 219 -5.45 15.24 -7.11
C HIS A 219 -4.69 14.13 -6.37
N TYR A 220 -4.03 14.44 -5.25
CA TYR A 220 -3.19 13.48 -4.55
C TYR A 220 -4.04 12.36 -3.93
N ARG A 221 -3.71 11.11 -4.24
CA ARG A 221 -4.54 9.97 -3.83
C ARG A 221 -3.75 8.70 -3.52
N HIS A 222 -2.49 8.61 -3.93
CA HIS A 222 -1.76 7.35 -3.92
C HIS A 222 -0.38 7.48 -3.27
N SER A 223 -0.13 6.64 -2.28
CA SER A 223 1.17 6.39 -1.67
C SER A 223 1.64 4.99 -2.01
N HIS A 224 2.83 4.87 -2.58
CA HIS A 224 3.46 3.58 -2.81
C HIS A 224 4.85 3.57 -2.20
N LEU A 225 5.08 2.72 -1.21
CA LEU A 225 6.37 2.51 -0.59
C LEU A 225 6.85 1.11 -0.93
N SER A 226 8.05 1.04 -1.49
CA SER A 226 8.67 -0.22 -1.86
C SER A 226 10.09 -0.32 -1.33
N LEU A 227 10.41 -1.49 -0.80
CA LEU A 227 11.76 -1.83 -0.38
C LEU A 227 12.40 -2.74 -1.42
N LYS A 228 13.61 -2.39 -1.85
CA LYS A 228 14.49 -3.26 -2.64
C LYS A 228 15.76 -3.47 -1.80
N THR A 229 15.72 -4.43 -0.88
CA THR A 229 16.90 -4.79 -0.07
C THR A 229 17.38 -6.18 -0.42
N GLU A 230 18.69 -6.29 -0.64
CA GLU A 230 19.42 -7.56 -0.72
C GLU A 230 19.51 -8.27 0.65
N SER A 231 19.38 -7.51 1.75
CA SER A 231 19.34 -8.03 3.12
C SER A 231 18.05 -7.64 3.83
N PRO A 232 17.07 -8.54 3.89
CA PRO A 232 15.83 -8.30 4.61
C PRO A 232 16.03 -8.44 6.11
N GLY A 233 15.59 -7.43 6.88
CA GLY A 233 15.46 -7.66 8.32
C GLY A 233 15.50 -6.46 9.24
N ARG A 234 15.59 -5.22 8.73
CA ARG A 234 15.40 -4.05 9.59
C ARG A 234 13.96 -3.56 9.47
N PRO A 235 13.12 -3.75 10.51
CA PRO A 235 11.79 -3.18 10.50
C PRO A 235 11.88 -1.66 10.45
N ILE A 236 10.98 -1.04 9.70
CA ILE A 236 10.83 0.41 9.65
C ILE A 236 9.85 0.79 10.75
N LEU A 237 10.21 1.82 11.51
CA LEU A 237 9.29 2.45 12.45
C LEU A 237 8.04 2.88 11.70
N LEU A 238 6.86 2.45 12.16
CA LEU A 238 5.59 2.88 11.55
C LEU A 238 5.54 4.41 11.48
N GLN A 239 6.20 5.09 12.43
CA GLN A 239 6.28 6.54 12.53
C GLN A 239 6.85 7.19 11.26
N SER A 240 7.86 6.54 10.67
CA SER A 240 8.52 6.97 9.43
C SER A 240 7.62 6.83 8.19
N LEU A 241 6.45 6.20 8.34
CA LEU A 241 5.47 6.01 7.28
C LEU A 241 4.29 6.98 7.37
N ILE A 242 4.12 7.71 8.48
CA ILE A 242 2.95 8.57 8.74
C ILE A 242 2.60 9.51 7.59
N PRO A 243 3.54 10.25 6.98
CA PRO A 243 3.20 11.15 5.88
C PRO A 243 2.44 10.45 4.74
N PHE A 244 2.76 9.17 4.51
CA PHE A 244 2.15 8.37 3.45
C PHE A 244 0.79 7.79 3.86
N LEU A 245 0.56 7.61 5.17
CA LEU A 245 -0.69 7.05 5.71
C LEU A 245 -1.88 8.02 5.59
N TYR A 246 -1.63 9.30 5.31
CA TYR A 246 -2.68 10.29 5.00
C TYR A 246 -3.24 10.19 3.58
N SER A 247 -2.71 9.29 2.74
CA SER A 247 -3.18 9.07 1.38
C SER A 247 -4.44 8.21 1.33
N SER A 248 -5.29 8.42 0.33
CA SER A 248 -6.51 7.60 0.16
C SER A 248 -6.19 6.14 -0.20
N VAL A 249 -5.07 5.90 -0.89
CA VAL A 249 -4.62 4.59 -1.35
C VAL A 249 -3.18 4.40 -0.90
N ILE A 250 -2.93 3.34 -0.13
CA ILE A 250 -1.61 3.01 0.41
C ILE A 250 -1.19 1.64 -0.09
N GLU A 251 0.00 1.57 -0.67
CA GLU A 251 0.66 0.33 -1.06
C GLU A 251 2.03 0.23 -0.39
N LEU A 252 2.21 -0.78 0.44
CA LEU A 252 3.47 -1.13 1.11
C LEU A 252 3.96 -2.45 0.52
N VAL A 253 5.12 -2.47 -0.12
CA VAL A 253 5.67 -3.65 -0.81
C VAL A 253 7.08 -3.94 -0.31
N GLY A 254 7.26 -5.07 0.37
CA GLY A 254 8.53 -5.41 1.03
C GLY A 254 8.87 -4.51 2.22
N VAL A 255 7.93 -3.72 2.72
CA VAL A 255 8.16 -2.74 3.79
C VAL A 255 7.68 -3.36 5.10
N ASP A 256 8.56 -3.52 6.08
CA ASP A 256 8.26 -4.19 7.34
C ASP A 256 7.94 -3.19 8.48
N PRO A 257 6.70 -2.69 8.62
CA PRO A 257 6.36 -1.71 9.65
C PRO A 257 6.28 -2.31 11.05
N LYS A 258 6.92 -1.63 12.00
CA LYS A 258 6.90 -1.98 13.42
C LYS A 258 6.58 -0.77 14.28
N ILE A 259 5.64 -0.94 15.21
CA ILE A 259 5.44 -0.01 16.31
C ILE A 259 6.47 -0.29 17.41
N GLU A 260 7.37 0.66 17.65
CA GLU A 260 8.27 0.65 18.81
C GLU A 260 7.78 1.63 19.86
N ALA A 261 7.48 1.09 21.06
CA ALA A 261 7.16 1.79 22.32
C ALA A 261 6.53 0.79 23.33
N GLY A 262 6.56 1.10 24.62
CA GLY A 262 5.74 0.39 25.63
C GLY A 262 4.23 0.63 25.41
N VAL A 263 3.34 -0.23 25.93
CA VAL A 263 1.87 -0.15 25.67
C VAL A 263 1.28 1.24 25.97
N THR A 264 1.70 1.87 27.06
CA THR A 264 1.29 3.22 27.48
C THR A 264 1.87 4.33 26.61
N GLU A 265 3.13 4.17 26.18
CA GLU A 265 3.79 5.10 25.26
C GLU A 265 3.19 5.00 23.87
N ARG A 266 2.74 3.82 23.41
CA ARG A 266 2.07 3.65 22.11
C ARG A 266 0.81 4.51 22.01
N HIS A 267 -0.05 4.52 23.01
CA HIS A 267 -1.26 5.38 22.99
C HIS A 267 -0.91 6.88 23.03
N ARG A 268 0.17 7.27 23.70
CA ARG A 268 0.62 8.68 23.77
C ARG A 268 1.28 9.15 22.47
N LEU A 269 2.12 8.29 21.91
CA LEU A 269 2.88 8.55 20.70
C LEU A 269 1.91 8.68 19.52
N TRP A 270 1.02 7.71 19.37
CA TRP A 270 0.17 7.60 18.21
C TRP A 270 -1.18 8.33 18.32
N GLY A 271 -1.61 8.62 19.55
CA GLY A 271 -2.79 9.44 19.81
C GLY A 271 -4.10 8.86 19.26
N ASN A 272 -5.04 9.76 18.98
CA ASN A 272 -6.33 9.49 18.31
C ASN A 272 -6.26 9.76 16.80
N LEU A 273 -5.08 9.60 16.19
CA LEU A 273 -4.90 9.86 14.76
C LEU A 273 -5.86 9.01 13.95
N GLN A 274 -6.77 9.67 13.22
CA GLN A 274 -7.66 9.00 12.29
C GLN A 274 -7.14 9.21 10.87
N PHE A 275 -6.84 8.11 10.18
CA PHE A 275 -6.45 8.15 8.79
C PHE A 275 -7.65 8.09 7.86
N PHE A 276 -7.46 8.57 6.63
CA PHE A 276 -8.51 8.72 5.60
C PHE A 276 -8.36 7.71 4.46
N PHE A 277 -7.47 6.73 4.59
CA PHE A 277 -7.27 5.75 3.54
C PHE A 277 -8.49 4.84 3.39
N ARG A 278 -8.83 4.55 2.14
CA ARG A 278 -9.90 3.61 1.75
C ARG A 278 -9.31 2.28 1.29
N LYS A 279 -8.07 2.30 0.78
CA LYS A 279 -7.38 1.12 0.29
C LYS A 279 -6.03 0.97 0.98
N LEU A 280 -5.83 -0.17 1.64
CA LEU A 280 -4.57 -0.58 2.25
C LEU A 280 -4.09 -1.88 1.59
N VAL A 281 -2.92 -1.82 0.96
CA VAL A 281 -2.25 -2.96 0.36
C VAL A 281 -0.92 -3.14 1.03
N ILE A 282 -0.67 -4.31 1.60
CA ILE A 282 0.59 -4.68 2.19
C ILE A 282 1.02 -6.00 1.58
N LYS A 283 2.17 -6.02 0.90
CA LYS A 283 2.66 -7.18 0.16
C LYS A 283 4.09 -7.51 0.53
N GLN A 284 4.40 -8.80 0.60
CA GLN A 284 5.75 -9.32 0.82
C GLN A 284 6.42 -8.71 2.08
N SER A 285 5.61 -8.39 3.08
CA SER A 285 6.02 -7.55 4.22
C SER A 285 5.75 -8.26 5.56
N MET A 286 6.68 -8.11 6.50
CA MET A 286 6.61 -8.57 7.89
C MET A 286 5.97 -7.48 8.78
N VAL A 287 4.64 -7.42 8.82
CA VAL A 287 3.91 -6.47 9.66
C VAL A 287 3.63 -7.08 11.02
N SER A 288 3.89 -6.36 12.13
CA SER A 288 3.48 -6.87 13.44
C SER A 288 1.95 -6.81 13.64
N ALA A 289 1.35 -7.72 14.42
CA ALA A 289 -0.06 -7.69 14.75
C ALA A 289 -0.47 -6.36 15.41
N ASP A 290 0.42 -5.78 16.23
CA ASP A 290 0.22 -4.45 16.80
C ASP A 290 0.20 -3.34 15.75
N SER A 291 1.14 -3.35 14.79
CA SER A 291 1.16 -2.41 13.68
C SER A 291 -0.11 -2.48 12.85
N LEU A 292 -0.53 -3.69 12.50
CA LEU A 292 -1.74 -3.92 11.72
C LEU A 292 -2.99 -3.47 12.48
N ARG A 293 -3.08 -3.82 13.77
CA ARG A 293 -4.17 -3.36 14.65
C ARG A 293 -4.32 -1.86 14.60
N TYR A 294 -3.21 -1.16 14.81
CA TYR A 294 -3.22 0.28 14.86
C TYR A 294 -3.68 0.89 13.54
N LEU A 295 -3.16 0.41 12.40
CA LEU A 295 -3.57 0.87 11.08
C LEU A 295 -5.08 0.67 10.87
N LEU A 296 -5.59 -0.53 11.13
CA LEU A 296 -7.01 -0.85 10.93
C LEU A 296 -7.93 -0.12 11.92
N ASP A 297 -7.53 0.00 13.18
CA ASP A 297 -8.31 0.71 14.20
C ASP A 297 -8.35 2.22 13.94
N SER A 298 -7.34 2.77 13.27
CA SER A 298 -7.24 4.19 12.93
C SER A 298 -7.99 4.56 11.64
N CYS A 299 -8.63 3.60 10.97
CA CYS A 299 -9.37 3.81 9.72
C CYS A 299 -10.87 3.49 9.91
N GLU A 300 -11.73 4.44 9.58
CA GLU A 300 -13.20 4.26 9.67
C GLU A 300 -13.85 3.82 8.35
N VAL A 301 -13.17 4.05 7.22
CA VAL A 301 -13.76 3.97 5.86
C VAL A 301 -13.04 2.96 4.97
N LEU A 302 -12.45 1.91 5.53
CA LEU A 302 -11.70 0.93 4.75
C LEU A 302 -12.64 0.22 3.77
N GLU A 303 -12.33 0.32 2.48
CA GLU A 303 -13.04 -0.30 1.38
C GLU A 303 -12.29 -1.53 0.85
N VAL A 304 -10.96 -1.50 0.86
CA VAL A 304 -10.11 -2.57 0.30
C VAL A 304 -8.94 -2.87 1.23
N LEU A 305 -8.81 -4.14 1.65
CA LEU A 305 -7.64 -4.65 2.34
C LEU A 305 -7.01 -5.80 1.54
N ILE A 306 -5.73 -5.67 1.22
CA ILE A 306 -4.91 -6.74 0.64
C ILE A 306 -3.70 -6.93 1.53
N LEU A 307 -3.55 -8.12 2.12
CA LEU A 307 -2.41 -8.48 2.95
C LEU A 307 -1.78 -9.77 2.42
N GLU A 308 -0.58 -9.64 1.87
CA GLU A 308 0.33 -10.72 1.52
C GLU A 308 1.49 -10.69 2.51
N TYR A 309 1.41 -11.59 3.49
CA TYR A 309 2.36 -11.63 4.61
C TYR A 309 3.72 -12.21 4.18
N GLY A 310 4.77 -11.98 4.97
CA GLY A 310 6.17 -12.30 4.66
C GLY A 310 6.44 -13.57 3.84
N ILE A 311 7.18 -13.41 2.75
CA ILE A 311 7.64 -14.52 1.88
C ILE A 311 9.04 -15.04 2.29
N GLN A 312 9.67 -14.51 3.34
CA GLN A 312 11.07 -14.81 3.66
C GLN A 312 11.30 -15.59 4.94
N ASP A 313 12.17 -16.59 4.87
CA ASP A 313 12.28 -17.81 5.69
C ASP A 313 12.85 -17.65 7.13
N LYS A 314 12.32 -16.73 7.96
CA LYS A 314 12.57 -16.71 9.42
C LYS A 314 11.54 -17.55 10.18
N LYS A 315 11.60 -18.88 10.01
CA LYS A 315 10.64 -19.88 10.52
C LYS A 315 10.20 -19.72 12.00
N TYR A 316 11.02 -19.15 12.87
CA TYR A 316 10.75 -19.14 14.32
C TYR A 316 10.10 -17.84 14.85
N ASP A 317 10.42 -16.67 14.30
CA ASP A 317 9.86 -15.38 14.77
C ASP A 317 8.49 -15.05 14.14
N MET A 318 8.22 -15.59 12.94
CA MET A 318 6.97 -15.31 12.21
C MET A 318 5.74 -15.93 12.86
N PHE A 319 5.92 -17.06 13.53
CA PHE A 319 4.82 -17.82 14.11
C PHE A 319 4.14 -17.06 15.26
N GLY A 320 4.93 -16.47 16.18
CA GLY A 320 4.39 -15.72 17.31
C GLY A 320 3.55 -14.54 16.86
N ASN A 321 4.02 -13.81 15.85
CA ASN A 321 3.31 -12.65 15.32
C ASN A 321 2.06 -13.02 14.51
N MET A 322 2.15 -14.05 13.67
CA MET A 322 1.02 -14.52 12.86
C MET A 322 -0.09 -15.13 13.72
N ARG A 323 0.27 -15.87 14.78
CA ARG A 323 -0.69 -16.30 15.81
C ARG A 323 -1.46 -15.10 16.36
N MET A 324 -0.78 -14.02 16.72
CA MET A 324 -1.40 -12.80 17.26
C MET A 324 -2.23 -12.00 16.24
N MET A 325 -2.14 -12.28 14.93
CA MET A 325 -2.92 -11.56 13.91
C MET A 325 -4.40 -11.95 13.89
N VAL A 326 -4.70 -13.22 14.16
CA VAL A 326 -6.07 -13.77 14.09
C VAL A 326 -6.52 -14.40 15.40
N TYR A 327 -5.64 -15.15 16.09
CA TYR A 327 -5.93 -15.78 17.38
C TYR A 327 -5.80 -14.79 18.56
N ASP A 328 -6.29 -15.16 19.76
CA ASP A 328 -6.20 -14.36 21.01
C ASP A 328 -6.76 -12.92 20.93
N LYS A 329 -7.84 -12.69 20.15
CA LYS A 329 -8.39 -11.35 19.82
C LYS A 329 -7.44 -10.52 18.93
N GLY A 330 -6.80 -11.19 17.96
CA GLY A 330 -5.98 -10.54 16.96
C GLY A 330 -6.72 -9.41 16.21
N PRO A 331 -5.96 -8.47 15.60
CA PRO A 331 -6.53 -7.31 14.93
C PRO A 331 -7.46 -7.64 13.77
N LEU A 332 -7.23 -8.73 13.02
CA LEU A 332 -7.98 -8.97 11.81
C LEU A 332 -9.48 -9.16 12.10
N PRO A 333 -9.93 -10.10 12.96
CA PRO A 333 -11.35 -10.23 13.27
C PRO A 333 -11.97 -8.95 13.87
N LYS A 334 -11.31 -8.36 14.87
CA LYS A 334 -11.91 -7.26 15.64
C LYS A 334 -11.90 -5.92 14.88
N SER A 335 -10.80 -5.59 14.22
CA SER A 335 -10.64 -4.30 13.54
C SER A 335 -11.39 -4.28 12.22
N LEU A 336 -11.48 -5.40 11.49
CA LEU A 336 -12.30 -5.48 10.26
C LEU A 336 -13.79 -5.22 10.52
N LEU A 337 -14.32 -5.62 11.68
CA LEU A 337 -15.73 -5.36 12.05
C LEU A 337 -16.10 -3.87 12.05
N ARG A 338 -15.12 -2.97 12.27
CA ARG A 338 -15.36 -1.52 12.17
C ARG A 338 -15.73 -1.10 10.75
N SER A 339 -15.21 -1.80 9.75
CA SER A 339 -15.42 -1.55 8.33
C SER A 339 -16.52 -2.42 7.72
N LYS A 340 -17.39 -3.05 8.54
CA LYS A 340 -18.43 -3.96 8.05
C LYS A 340 -19.39 -3.36 7.02
N LYS A 341 -19.57 -2.03 7.06
CA LYS A 341 -20.43 -1.29 6.11
C LYS A 341 -19.72 -0.83 4.85
N THR A 342 -18.39 -0.77 4.86
CA THR A 342 -17.60 -0.13 3.79
C THR A 342 -16.68 -1.12 3.07
N LEU A 343 -16.24 -2.19 3.73
CA LEU A 343 -15.29 -3.14 3.18
C LEU A 343 -15.91 -3.92 2.02
N THR A 344 -15.40 -3.70 0.82
CA THR A 344 -15.85 -4.33 -0.43
C THR A 344 -14.95 -5.48 -0.86
N ARG A 345 -13.65 -5.42 -0.53
CA ARG A 345 -12.66 -6.43 -0.93
C ARG A 345 -11.68 -6.75 0.19
N LEU A 346 -11.56 -8.05 0.48
CA LEU A 346 -10.61 -8.60 1.46
C LEU A 346 -9.76 -9.69 0.81
N GLU A 347 -8.44 -9.53 0.84
CA GLU A 347 -7.49 -10.51 0.32
C GLU A 347 -6.43 -10.90 1.37
N LEU A 348 -6.52 -12.14 1.85
CA LEU A 348 -5.60 -12.79 2.80
C LEU A 348 -5.13 -14.14 2.23
N ALA A 349 -4.72 -14.13 0.97
CA ALA A 349 -4.47 -15.34 0.19
C ALA A 349 -3.03 -15.87 0.28
N ARG A 350 -2.05 -14.97 0.47
CA ARG A 350 -0.63 -15.25 0.29
C ARG A 350 0.18 -14.87 1.53
N GLY A 351 1.29 -15.57 1.75
CA GLY A 351 2.24 -15.24 2.81
C GLY A 351 1.97 -15.90 4.15
N PHE A 352 0.90 -16.67 4.25
CA PHE A 352 0.46 -17.30 5.50
C PHE A 352 0.86 -18.78 5.55
N TYR A 353 2.08 -19.08 5.10
CA TYR A 353 2.56 -20.47 4.98
C TYR A 353 2.59 -21.20 6.32
N THR A 354 2.66 -20.47 7.44
CA THR A 354 2.71 -21.09 8.77
C THR A 354 1.37 -21.66 9.26
N LEU A 355 0.23 -21.38 8.59
CA LEU A 355 -1.08 -21.96 8.94
C LEU A 355 -1.05 -23.50 8.86
N TYR A 356 -0.23 -24.06 7.97
CA TYR A 356 -0.18 -25.50 7.69
C TYR A 356 0.80 -26.29 8.56
N TYR A 357 1.51 -25.66 9.51
CA TYR A 357 2.42 -26.39 10.39
C TYR A 357 1.66 -27.22 11.42
N GLN A 358 1.85 -28.54 11.36
CA GLN A 358 1.16 -29.55 12.20
C GLN A 358 1.24 -29.30 13.71
N LYS A 359 2.29 -28.61 14.20
CA LYS A 359 2.46 -28.27 15.62
C LYS A 359 1.38 -27.30 16.15
N TYR A 360 0.58 -26.70 15.28
CA TYR A 360 -0.32 -25.60 15.61
C TYR A 360 -1.80 -25.86 15.27
N SER A 361 -2.15 -27.11 14.98
CA SER A 361 -3.52 -27.57 14.70
C SER A 361 -4.52 -27.42 15.87
N HIS A 362 -4.07 -26.97 17.04
CA HIS A 362 -4.90 -26.71 18.22
C HIS A 362 -5.34 -25.24 18.36
N ILE A 363 -4.88 -24.32 17.49
CA ILE A 363 -5.12 -22.87 17.60
C ILE A 363 -6.14 -22.42 16.55
N ASP A 364 -7.33 -21.96 16.94
CA ASP A 364 -8.32 -21.44 15.99
C ASP A 364 -7.79 -20.22 15.22
N GLN A 365 -7.65 -20.34 13.90
CA GLN A 365 -7.14 -19.29 13.02
C GLN A 365 -8.23 -18.71 12.12
N THR A 366 -9.51 -18.90 12.46
CA THR A 366 -10.61 -18.38 11.65
C THR A 366 -10.81 -16.88 11.85
N LEU A 367 -11.30 -16.21 10.80
CA LEU A 367 -11.73 -14.80 10.87
C LEU A 367 -13.03 -14.63 11.67
N GLY A 368 -13.71 -15.72 12.02
CA GLY A 368 -15.05 -15.71 12.60
C GLY A 368 -16.14 -15.50 11.54
N SER A 369 -17.32 -15.07 11.99
CA SER A 369 -18.44 -14.80 11.09
C SER A 369 -18.24 -13.49 10.32
N LEU A 370 -18.36 -13.57 9.00
CA LEU A 370 -18.35 -12.42 8.08
C LEU A 370 -19.77 -12.00 7.66
N LYS A 371 -20.81 -12.59 8.25
CA LYS A 371 -22.22 -12.40 7.86
C LYS A 371 -22.69 -10.95 7.99
N ASP A 372 -22.13 -10.22 8.95
CA ASP A 372 -22.47 -8.83 9.25
C ASP A 372 -21.82 -7.81 8.29
N PHE A 373 -21.00 -8.27 7.33
CA PHE A 373 -20.43 -7.38 6.31
C PHE A 373 -21.48 -7.10 5.22
N GLU A 374 -21.91 -5.84 5.14
CA GLU A 374 -23.01 -5.40 4.27
C GLU A 374 -22.52 -5.15 2.83
N ALA A 375 -21.24 -4.83 2.64
CA ALA A 375 -20.66 -4.41 1.37
C ALA A 375 -19.61 -5.38 0.79
N LEU A 376 -19.26 -6.46 1.50
CA LEU A 376 -18.17 -7.35 1.10
C LEU A 376 -18.58 -8.19 -0.12
N THR A 377 -18.06 -7.82 -1.29
CA THR A 377 -18.36 -8.47 -2.57
C THR A 377 -17.25 -9.42 -3.00
N HIS A 378 -16.00 -9.15 -2.62
CA HIS A 378 -14.83 -9.91 -3.04
C HIS A 378 -14.04 -10.45 -1.84
N LEU A 379 -13.92 -11.77 -1.74
CA LEU A 379 -13.17 -12.46 -0.69
C LEU A 379 -12.16 -13.43 -1.30
N THR A 380 -10.87 -13.19 -1.04
CA THR A 380 -9.78 -14.09 -1.45
C THR A 380 -8.97 -14.48 -0.22
N VAL A 381 -9.07 -15.71 0.25
CA VAL A 381 -8.48 -16.13 1.53
C VAL A 381 -7.94 -17.55 1.46
N LYS A 382 -7.07 -17.91 2.40
CA LYS A 382 -6.77 -19.33 2.67
C LYS A 382 -7.95 -20.03 3.34
N LEU A 383 -8.05 -21.34 3.13
CA LEU A 383 -9.14 -22.15 3.66
C LEU A 383 -9.24 -22.06 5.20
N GLU A 384 -8.10 -22.00 5.88
CA GLU A 384 -7.98 -22.04 7.34
C GLU A 384 -8.52 -20.77 8.00
N PHE A 385 -8.62 -19.66 7.25
CA PHE A 385 -9.29 -18.45 7.71
C PHE A 385 -10.83 -18.59 7.76
N LEU A 386 -11.39 -19.59 7.10
CA LEU A 386 -12.83 -19.85 7.08
C LEU A 386 -13.22 -21.10 7.87
N ILE A 387 -12.43 -22.18 7.74
CA ILE A 387 -12.74 -23.48 8.31
C ILE A 387 -11.52 -24.01 9.05
N TRP A 388 -11.65 -24.19 10.37
CA TRP A 388 -10.58 -24.72 11.21
C TRP A 388 -10.58 -26.25 11.29
N HIS A 389 -9.46 -26.88 10.93
CA HIS A 389 -9.31 -28.34 10.91
C HIS A 389 -9.42 -29.02 12.28
N GLY A 390 -9.25 -28.29 13.39
CA GLY A 390 -9.31 -28.84 14.75
C GLY A 390 -10.73 -29.08 15.28
N LYS A 391 -11.77 -28.53 14.63
CA LYS A 391 -13.17 -28.68 15.06
C LYS A 391 -13.94 -29.48 14.02
N HIS A 392 -14.19 -30.75 14.31
CA HIS A 392 -15.10 -31.58 13.50
C HIS A 392 -16.54 -31.07 13.64
N SER A 393 -16.95 -30.17 12.75
CA SER A 393 -18.35 -29.81 12.57
C SER A 393 -18.97 -30.71 11.51
N LYS A 394 -20.13 -31.31 11.81
CA LYS A 394 -20.96 -31.97 10.80
C LYS A 394 -21.84 -30.98 10.02
N ASP A 395 -21.98 -29.76 10.53
CA ASP A 395 -22.83 -28.72 9.95
C ASP A 395 -22.04 -27.77 9.04
N SER A 396 -22.73 -27.18 8.07
CA SER A 396 -22.16 -26.24 7.09
C SER A 396 -21.67 -24.96 7.73
N ILE A 397 -20.36 -24.84 7.93
CA ILE A 397 -19.80 -23.63 8.51
C ILE A 397 -19.91 -22.44 7.54
N LEU A 398 -19.75 -22.68 6.23
CA LEU A 398 -19.70 -21.59 5.24
C LEU A 398 -21.01 -20.82 5.09
N CYS A 399 -22.16 -21.52 5.08
CA CYS A 399 -23.47 -20.88 4.96
C CYS A 399 -23.78 -19.92 6.12
N ASP A 400 -23.21 -20.19 7.30
CA ASP A 400 -23.47 -19.42 8.52
C ASP A 400 -22.53 -18.22 8.69
N ILE A 401 -21.35 -18.25 8.05
CA ILE A 401 -20.34 -17.20 8.18
C ILE A 401 -20.30 -16.24 6.99
N MET A 402 -20.79 -16.61 5.81
CA MET A 402 -20.61 -15.78 4.61
C MET A 402 -21.57 -14.58 4.57
N PRO A 403 -21.13 -13.42 4.06
CA PRO A 403 -22.00 -12.27 3.86
C PRO A 403 -22.90 -12.45 2.65
N ARG A 404 -24.14 -11.95 2.74
CA ARG A 404 -25.11 -12.01 1.63
C ARG A 404 -24.69 -11.19 0.40
N SER A 405 -23.84 -10.19 0.59
CA SER A 405 -23.29 -9.33 -0.47
C SER A 405 -22.24 -10.01 -1.33
N LEU A 406 -21.76 -11.20 -0.96
CA LEU A 406 -20.62 -11.84 -1.61
C LEU A 406 -20.92 -12.18 -3.09
N GLU A 407 -20.05 -11.71 -3.98
CA GLU A 407 -20.11 -11.96 -5.43
C GLU A 407 -18.99 -12.89 -5.90
N PHE A 408 -17.82 -12.81 -5.25
CA PHE A 408 -16.61 -13.53 -5.62
C PHE A 408 -15.97 -14.16 -4.39
N LEU A 409 -15.80 -15.49 -4.41
CA LEU A 409 -15.06 -16.24 -3.41
C LEU A 409 -13.88 -16.96 -4.07
N SER A 410 -12.67 -16.71 -3.57
CA SER A 410 -11.46 -17.43 -3.99
C SER A 410 -10.77 -18.04 -2.79
N ILE A 411 -10.58 -19.35 -2.83
CA ILE A 411 -9.80 -20.09 -1.84
C ILE A 411 -8.41 -20.29 -2.41
N ALA A 412 -7.46 -19.53 -1.88
CA ALA A 412 -6.06 -19.64 -2.23
C ALA A 412 -5.41 -20.74 -1.41
N THR A 413 -4.79 -21.69 -2.09
CA THR A 413 -3.95 -22.70 -1.44
C THR A 413 -2.48 -22.35 -1.62
N GLU A 414 -2.11 -21.51 -2.58
CA GLU A 414 -0.72 -21.18 -2.85
C GLU A 414 -0.05 -20.34 -1.73
N ASP A 415 1.12 -20.78 -1.28
CA ASP A 415 2.19 -19.89 -0.85
C ASP A 415 3.37 -20.34 -1.69
N ILE A 416 3.85 -19.51 -2.60
CA ILE A 416 5.01 -19.86 -3.43
C ILE A 416 6.19 -20.02 -2.47
N LEU A 417 6.58 -21.27 -2.21
CA LEU A 417 7.84 -21.55 -1.54
C LEU A 417 8.94 -21.26 -2.56
N ALA A 418 9.76 -20.25 -2.31
CA ALA A 418 10.99 -19.98 -3.06
C ALA A 418 12.09 -21.04 -2.83
N SER A 419 11.72 -22.24 -2.39
CA SER A 419 12.63 -23.33 -2.03
C SER A 419 12.89 -24.21 -3.25
N ALA A 420 14.16 -24.51 -3.51
CA ALA A 420 14.59 -25.50 -4.49
C ALA A 420 14.25 -26.96 -4.09
N ASP A 421 13.66 -27.18 -2.91
CA ASP A 421 13.24 -28.51 -2.44
C ASP A 421 11.85 -28.89 -2.98
N LEU A 422 11.88 -29.58 -4.11
CA LEU A 422 10.72 -30.10 -4.83
C LEU A 422 9.86 -31.05 -3.97
N GLN A 423 10.48 -31.82 -3.05
CA GLN A 423 9.76 -32.80 -2.23
C GLN A 423 8.90 -32.10 -1.18
N LEU A 424 9.46 -31.08 -0.52
CA LEU A 424 8.74 -30.28 0.46
C LEU A 424 7.56 -29.52 -0.19
N PHE A 425 7.72 -29.15 -1.46
CA PHE A 425 6.66 -28.53 -2.26
C PHE A 425 5.53 -29.50 -2.60
N VAL A 426 5.84 -30.69 -3.15
CA VAL A 426 4.85 -31.71 -3.50
C VAL A 426 4.03 -32.13 -2.27
N ASP A 427 4.71 -32.33 -1.13
CA ASP A 427 4.05 -32.63 0.14
C ASP A 427 3.12 -31.50 0.59
N THR A 428 3.51 -30.25 0.38
CA THR A 428 2.71 -29.07 0.77
C THR A 428 1.48 -28.92 -0.12
N VAL A 429 1.63 -29.05 -1.45
CA VAL A 429 0.51 -29.01 -2.40
C VAL A 429 -0.47 -30.16 -2.12
N SER A 430 0.03 -31.39 -1.96
CA SER A 430 -0.82 -32.55 -1.68
C SER A 430 -1.58 -32.41 -0.35
N ARG A 431 -0.95 -31.88 0.71
CA ARG A 431 -1.63 -31.61 1.99
C ARG A 431 -2.72 -30.54 1.84
N LYS A 432 -2.47 -29.50 1.05
CA LYS A 432 -3.42 -28.41 0.80
C LYS A 432 -4.62 -28.89 0.00
N GLU A 433 -4.38 -29.64 -1.07
CA GLU A 433 -5.42 -30.29 -1.87
C GLU A 433 -6.26 -31.24 -1.01
N THR A 434 -5.62 -32.10 -0.20
CA THR A 434 -6.32 -33.01 0.72
C THR A 434 -7.22 -32.25 1.69
N SER A 435 -6.72 -31.12 2.21
CA SER A 435 -7.48 -30.27 3.14
C SER A 435 -8.68 -29.61 2.46
N LEU A 436 -8.52 -29.16 1.21
CA LEU A 436 -9.59 -28.60 0.40
C LEU A 436 -10.67 -29.65 0.07
N LEU A 437 -10.25 -30.82 -0.41
CA LEU A 437 -11.16 -31.93 -0.77
C LEU A 437 -11.95 -32.43 0.44
N ARG A 438 -11.31 -32.53 1.61
CA ARG A 438 -12.00 -32.90 2.86
C ARG A 438 -13.11 -31.92 3.24
N ASN A 439 -13.01 -30.67 2.81
CA ASN A 439 -13.98 -29.61 3.09
C ASN A 439 -14.90 -29.30 1.89
N MET A 440 -14.86 -30.10 0.82
CA MET A 440 -15.59 -29.83 -0.42
C MET A 440 -17.11 -29.72 -0.20
N GLN A 441 -17.66 -30.54 0.70
CA GLN A 441 -19.07 -30.50 1.09
C GLN A 441 -19.55 -29.11 1.51
N HIS A 442 -18.68 -28.30 2.12
CA HIS A 442 -19.05 -26.95 2.57
C HIS A 442 -19.24 -25.98 1.38
N PHE A 443 -18.43 -26.14 0.33
CA PHE A 443 -18.57 -25.36 -0.90
C PHE A 443 -19.77 -25.82 -1.71
N GLU A 444 -19.99 -27.13 -1.79
CA GLU A 444 -21.18 -27.71 -2.42
C GLU A 444 -22.44 -27.16 -1.79
N GLU A 445 -22.53 -27.19 -0.47
CA GLU A 445 -23.70 -26.69 0.25
C GLU A 445 -23.88 -25.18 0.12
N LEU A 446 -22.79 -24.40 0.13
CA LEU A 446 -22.84 -22.96 -0.10
C LEU A 446 -23.48 -22.63 -1.46
N VAL A 447 -23.13 -23.38 -2.51
CA VAL A 447 -23.70 -23.19 -3.85
C VAL A 447 -25.14 -23.70 -3.91
N LEU A 448 -25.43 -24.86 -3.32
CA LEU A 448 -26.80 -25.41 -3.26
C LEU A 448 -27.77 -24.50 -2.51
N LYS A 449 -27.30 -23.79 -1.48
CA LYS A 449 -28.08 -22.84 -0.67
C LYS A 449 -27.84 -21.38 -1.06
N LYS A 450 -27.25 -21.12 -2.23
CA LYS A 450 -26.87 -19.77 -2.70
C LYS A 450 -27.97 -18.73 -2.48
N GLU A 451 -29.20 -19.01 -2.92
CA GLU A 451 -30.33 -18.08 -2.82
C GLU A 451 -30.63 -17.60 -1.39
N GLY A 452 -30.45 -18.48 -0.40
CA GLY A 452 -30.68 -18.16 1.01
C GLY A 452 -29.49 -17.52 1.70
N CYS A 453 -28.27 -17.94 1.32
CA CYS A 453 -27.03 -17.62 2.04
C CYS A 453 -26.20 -16.53 1.35
N VAL A 454 -25.92 -16.68 0.05
CA VAL A 454 -25.02 -15.83 -0.74
C VAL A 454 -25.62 -15.55 -2.13
N PRO A 455 -26.79 -14.89 -2.21
CA PRO A 455 -27.57 -14.81 -3.44
C PRO A 455 -26.82 -14.18 -4.62
N ASN A 456 -25.85 -13.31 -4.33
CA ASN A 456 -25.07 -12.59 -5.34
C ASN A 456 -23.85 -13.36 -5.84
N LEU A 457 -23.54 -14.55 -5.32
CA LEU A 457 -22.33 -15.30 -5.67
C LEU A 457 -22.32 -15.66 -7.16
N ARG A 458 -21.32 -15.16 -7.89
CA ARG A 458 -21.13 -15.39 -9.34
C ARG A 458 -19.88 -16.20 -9.63
N HIS A 459 -18.87 -16.08 -8.78
CA HIS A 459 -17.57 -16.71 -9.02
C HIS A 459 -17.10 -17.49 -7.78
N LEU A 460 -16.75 -18.75 -8.00
CA LEU A 460 -16.06 -19.58 -7.03
C LEU A 460 -14.73 -20.02 -7.64
N VAL A 461 -13.62 -19.62 -7.03
CA VAL A 461 -12.27 -20.01 -7.45
C VAL A 461 -11.65 -20.93 -6.42
N LEU A 462 -11.25 -22.11 -6.86
CA LEU A 462 -10.52 -23.08 -6.05
C LEU A 462 -9.10 -23.21 -6.59
N ASP A 463 -8.14 -22.79 -5.79
CA ASP A 463 -6.73 -22.84 -6.13
C ASP A 463 -6.07 -24.13 -5.65
N GLY A 464 -5.05 -24.57 -6.38
CA GLY A 464 -4.16 -25.68 -6.05
C GLY A 464 -4.78 -27.06 -5.99
N ILE A 465 -5.55 -27.38 -7.03
CA ILE A 465 -6.06 -28.74 -7.29
C ILE A 465 -5.21 -29.35 -8.40
N GLN A 466 -4.82 -30.62 -8.25
CA GLN A 466 -4.12 -31.36 -9.31
C GLN A 466 -5.07 -31.64 -10.49
N ARG A 467 -4.52 -31.74 -11.70
CA ARG A 467 -5.31 -31.93 -12.92
C ARG A 467 -6.16 -33.19 -12.87
N GLU A 468 -5.58 -34.29 -12.38
CA GLU A 468 -6.24 -35.57 -12.23
C GLU A 468 -7.44 -35.47 -11.29
N THR A 469 -7.29 -34.75 -10.17
CA THR A 469 -8.38 -34.49 -9.22
C THR A 469 -9.45 -33.60 -9.83
N ALA A 470 -9.05 -32.55 -10.55
CA ALA A 470 -9.98 -31.64 -11.21
C ALA A 470 -10.83 -32.34 -12.28
N ASP A 471 -10.25 -33.32 -12.98
CA ASP A 471 -10.93 -34.13 -14.00
C ASP A 471 -11.67 -35.34 -13.41
N SER A 472 -11.42 -35.68 -12.14
CA SER A 472 -12.08 -36.80 -11.44
C SER A 472 -13.54 -36.51 -11.05
N SER A 473 -14.24 -37.57 -10.63
CA SER A 473 -15.60 -37.48 -10.07
C SER A 473 -15.66 -36.74 -8.72
N SER A 474 -14.51 -36.45 -8.09
CA SER A 474 -14.44 -35.82 -6.76
C SER A 474 -15.05 -34.42 -6.70
N LEU A 475 -15.12 -33.72 -7.84
CA LEU A 475 -15.74 -32.38 -7.95
C LEU A 475 -17.08 -32.41 -8.70
N ALA A 476 -17.59 -33.58 -9.05
CA ALA A 476 -18.76 -33.70 -9.93
C ALA A 476 -20.02 -33.06 -9.32
N ILE A 477 -20.19 -33.18 -8.00
CA ILE A 477 -21.32 -32.58 -7.27
C ILE A 477 -21.21 -31.06 -7.29
N LEU A 478 -20.04 -30.50 -6.93
CA LEU A 478 -19.80 -29.06 -6.98
C LEU A 478 -19.99 -28.49 -8.40
N LYS A 479 -19.40 -29.13 -9.42
CA LYS A 479 -19.56 -28.71 -10.84
C LYS A 479 -21.03 -28.65 -11.24
N ARG A 480 -21.81 -29.69 -10.90
CA ARG A 480 -23.25 -29.73 -11.18
C ARG A 480 -24.00 -28.63 -10.43
N ALA A 481 -23.69 -28.41 -9.16
CA ALA A 481 -24.30 -27.34 -8.37
C ALA A 481 -24.01 -25.96 -8.97
N CYS A 482 -22.75 -25.68 -9.32
CA CYS A 482 -22.32 -24.43 -9.94
C CYS A 482 -23.06 -24.18 -11.27
N ALA A 483 -23.16 -25.19 -12.14
CA ALA A 483 -23.92 -25.10 -13.37
C ALA A 483 -25.42 -24.85 -13.13
N THR A 484 -26.01 -25.48 -12.11
CA THR A 484 -27.43 -25.33 -11.77
C THR A 484 -27.76 -23.93 -11.26
N TYR A 485 -26.87 -23.34 -10.46
CA TYR A 485 -27.09 -22.07 -9.77
C TYR A 485 -26.36 -20.87 -10.43
N ASN A 486 -25.93 -21.04 -11.69
CA ASN A 486 -25.21 -20.03 -12.48
C ASN A 486 -24.03 -19.41 -11.72
N VAL A 487 -23.19 -20.25 -11.12
CA VAL A 487 -21.92 -19.85 -10.50
C VAL A 487 -20.79 -20.34 -11.39
N GLN A 488 -19.93 -19.44 -11.86
CA GLN A 488 -18.74 -19.80 -12.61
C GLN A 488 -17.73 -20.43 -11.65
N LEU A 489 -17.39 -21.70 -11.87
CA LEU A 489 -16.36 -22.39 -11.13
C LEU A 489 -15.04 -22.27 -11.89
N SER A 490 -14.03 -21.67 -11.28
CA SER A 490 -12.66 -21.67 -11.82
C SER A 490 -11.76 -22.52 -10.93
N ILE A 491 -11.05 -23.45 -11.53
CA ILE A 491 -10.03 -24.25 -10.86
C ILE A 491 -8.67 -23.78 -11.34
N VAL A 492 -7.79 -23.40 -10.42
CA VAL A 492 -6.39 -23.11 -10.76
C VAL A 492 -5.59 -24.41 -10.57
N LEU A 493 -5.15 -24.97 -11.69
CA LEU A 493 -4.41 -26.22 -11.77
C LEU A 493 -2.92 -25.98 -11.52
N HIS A 494 -2.31 -26.82 -10.68
CA HIS A 494 -0.87 -26.91 -10.59
C HIS A 494 -0.33 -27.84 -11.67
N HIS A 495 0.54 -27.32 -12.54
CA HIS A 495 1.33 -28.14 -13.45
C HIS A 495 2.70 -28.43 -12.82
N GLY A 496 3.13 -29.69 -12.87
CA GLY A 496 4.50 -30.06 -12.53
C GLY A 496 5.52 -29.28 -13.35
N TYR A 497 6.68 -29.01 -12.76
CA TYR A 497 7.77 -28.25 -13.37
C TYR A 497 8.13 -28.76 -14.78
N TYR A 498 8.22 -27.85 -15.76
CA TYR A 498 9.05 -28.08 -16.94
C TYR A 498 10.47 -27.60 -16.65
N MET A 499 11.46 -28.48 -16.78
CA MET A 499 12.87 -28.10 -16.85
C MET A 499 13.13 -27.40 -18.19
N ALA A 500 12.80 -26.12 -18.30
CA ALA A 500 13.42 -25.27 -19.31
C ALA A 500 14.88 -25.00 -18.88
N PRO A 501 15.85 -24.93 -19.80
CA PRO A 501 17.25 -24.69 -19.42
C PRO A 501 17.38 -23.27 -18.85
N GLY A 502 17.45 -23.16 -17.52
CA GLY A 502 17.83 -21.92 -16.85
C GLY A 502 17.18 -21.70 -15.49
N GLU A 503 15.86 -21.85 -15.35
CA GLU A 503 15.15 -21.56 -14.11
C GLU A 503 13.88 -22.43 -13.97
N PRO A 504 13.60 -22.99 -12.79
CA PRO A 504 12.32 -23.66 -12.53
C PRO A 504 11.20 -22.62 -12.49
N ALA A 505 10.46 -22.48 -13.59
CA ALA A 505 9.26 -21.64 -13.64
C ALA A 505 8.00 -22.49 -13.41
N MET A 506 7.24 -22.14 -12.38
CA MET A 506 5.92 -22.73 -12.13
C MET A 506 4.91 -22.19 -13.15
N SER A 507 4.08 -23.06 -13.72
CA SER A 507 2.94 -22.64 -14.54
C SER A 507 1.64 -23.07 -13.86
N SER A 508 0.75 -22.12 -13.66
CA SER A 508 -0.62 -22.36 -13.22
C SER A 508 -1.56 -22.16 -14.41
N GLU A 509 -2.50 -23.07 -14.60
CA GLU A 509 -3.55 -22.92 -15.63
C GLU A 509 -4.90 -22.72 -14.93
N ARG A 510 -5.66 -21.71 -15.32
CA ARG A 510 -7.04 -21.54 -14.84
C ARG A 510 -7.99 -22.22 -15.82
N VAL A 511 -8.70 -23.23 -15.35
CA VAL A 511 -9.77 -23.91 -16.10
C VAL A 511 -11.12 -23.44 -15.57
N ASN A 512 -12.02 -23.07 -16.48
CA ASN A 512 -13.37 -22.62 -16.13
C ASN A 512 -14.38 -23.75 -16.43
N PHE A 513 -15.32 -23.96 -15.51
CA PHE A 513 -16.39 -24.95 -15.57
C PHE A 513 -17.76 -24.31 -15.42
#